data_AF-A0A8S9VUR7-F1
#
_entry.id   AF-A0A8S9VUR7-F1
#
_cell.length_a   1.000
_cell.length_b   1.000
_cell.length_c   1.000
_cell.angle_alpha   90.00
_cell.angle_beta   90.00
_cell.angle_gamma   90.00
#
_symmetry.space_group_name_H-M   'P 1'
#
loop_
_entity.id
_entity.type
_entity.pdbx_description
1 polymer ?
#
loop_
_entity_poly.entity_id
_entity_poly.type
_entity_poly.pdbx_seq_one_letter_code
_entity_poly.pdbx_strand_id
1 'polypeptide(L)'
;MSNIDRFIRKSVVDINPCIHGGKVAENIELSGHELLDFSANLNPMGPYEMDTIREIIGRALEIIDNYPDNRYVEFKNSAAAFAGVKPENIIPTNGSSELIRLIAETILEYGDIVLLPQPTFGEYELSIKLMGATSENIEYREMYQGNGEIDEGLLSRSKVVFICNPNNPTGTLIAGSDLARLAQKCQQNETFLVVDEAFIELSDPAQSIAGLVDNNPFVIVMRSMTKVFAIPGMRIGYGIAHRDLAARMENIRIPWNVGTIPDIVGSWLLDTHTKYPSYLERTRQLIKKERIWLTQRLSLIRGFYPVTSSTNFILIKIREFGMDSGELTERMRHQDILIRDCASFRRMGHDYIRVAVRTREENQRLVDALGESVAQWGRELAEKNIDEAIHQGTIASRTNCEYYPCHFEGQDCTFCFCPFYPCLDERTGGHMVERQTGGEVWSCADCDMVHRAEVANSILEALMACEDRPGDLKHIWKQVIEPLL
;
A
#
# COMPACT_ATOMS: atom_id res chain seq x y z
N MET A 1 0.74 -6.27 -34.96
CA MET A 1 1.07 -7.63 -34.48
C MET A 1 2.39 -8.05 -35.07
N SER A 2 3.35 -8.35 -34.21
CA SER A 2 4.63 -8.93 -34.59
C SER A 2 4.40 -10.28 -35.28
N ASN A 3 5.31 -10.69 -36.17
CA ASN A 3 5.24 -11.98 -36.86
C ASN A 3 5.26 -13.18 -35.88
N ILE A 4 5.73 -12.98 -34.64
CA ILE A 4 5.72 -14.01 -33.59
C ILE A 4 4.34 -14.19 -32.92
N ASP A 5 3.48 -13.16 -32.93
CA ASP A 5 2.20 -13.15 -32.20
C ASP A 5 1.26 -14.27 -32.66
N ARG A 6 1.37 -14.68 -33.93
CA ARG A 6 0.57 -15.79 -34.51
C ARG A 6 0.96 -17.17 -33.99
N PHE A 7 2.12 -17.32 -33.35
CA PHE A 7 2.65 -18.60 -32.86
C PHE A 7 2.59 -18.74 -31.34
N ILE A 8 2.20 -17.67 -30.62
CA ILE A 8 2.05 -17.68 -29.16
C ILE A 8 0.57 -17.69 -28.77
N ARG A 9 0.26 -18.15 -27.55
CA ARG A 9 -1.12 -18.17 -27.04
C ARG A 9 -1.71 -16.77 -27.08
N LYS A 10 -2.92 -16.63 -27.64
CA LYS A 10 -3.63 -15.34 -27.73
C LYS A 10 -3.75 -14.65 -26.37
N SER A 11 -3.96 -15.42 -25.30
CA SER A 11 -4.05 -14.91 -23.94
C SER A 11 -2.77 -14.22 -23.46
N VAL A 12 -1.63 -14.44 -24.10
CA VAL A 12 -0.31 -13.93 -23.69
C VAL A 12 0.11 -12.67 -24.49
N VAL A 13 -0.46 -12.46 -25.68
CA VAL A 13 -0.02 -11.40 -26.62
C VAL A 13 -0.10 -10.01 -25.99
N ASP A 14 -1.19 -9.71 -25.28
CA ASP A 14 -1.46 -8.39 -24.71
C ASP A 14 -1.21 -8.33 -23.19
N ILE A 15 -0.44 -9.28 -22.65
CA ILE A 15 -0.15 -9.32 -21.21
C ILE A 15 1.03 -8.43 -20.86
N ASN A 16 0.81 -7.55 -19.89
CA ASN A 16 1.84 -6.73 -19.28
C ASN A 16 2.18 -7.27 -17.88
N PRO A 17 3.47 -7.27 -17.48
CA PRO A 17 3.86 -7.62 -16.12
C PRO A 17 3.20 -6.70 -15.08
N CYS A 18 2.87 -7.25 -13.91
CA CYS A 18 2.45 -6.45 -12.77
C CYS A 18 3.59 -5.54 -12.31
N ILE A 19 3.25 -4.30 -11.96
CA ILE A 19 4.19 -3.35 -11.37
C ILE A 19 4.26 -3.62 -9.87
N HIS A 20 5.46 -3.86 -9.32
CA HIS A 20 5.69 -4.13 -7.88
C HIS A 20 6.56 -3.08 -7.21
N GLY A 21 6.51 -3.03 -5.87
CA GLY A 21 7.43 -2.23 -5.05
C GLY A 21 8.69 -3.02 -4.67
N GLY A 22 9.46 -2.55 -3.68
CA GLY A 22 10.66 -3.25 -3.20
C GLY A 22 11.82 -3.28 -4.22
N LYS A 23 11.86 -2.28 -5.10
CA LYS A 23 12.90 -2.10 -6.13
C LYS A 23 14.20 -1.52 -5.56
N VAL A 24 14.61 -1.98 -4.37
CA VAL A 24 15.72 -1.37 -3.62
C VAL A 24 17.03 -1.42 -4.43
N ALA A 25 17.37 -2.56 -5.03
CA ALA A 25 18.59 -2.68 -5.84
C ALA A 25 18.60 -1.75 -7.07
N GLU A 26 17.51 -1.70 -7.83
CA GLU A 26 17.33 -0.78 -8.97
C GLU A 26 17.47 0.68 -8.53
N ASN A 27 16.94 1.04 -7.36
CA ASN A 27 17.04 2.40 -6.85
C ASN A 27 18.42 2.73 -6.26
N ILE A 28 19.10 1.78 -5.62
CA ILE A 28 20.49 1.94 -5.13
C ILE A 28 21.44 2.14 -6.31
N GLU A 29 21.27 1.42 -7.42
CA GLU A 29 22.07 1.63 -8.63
C GLU A 29 21.89 3.04 -9.20
N LEU A 30 20.72 3.65 -9.03
CA LEU A 30 20.40 4.99 -9.48
C LEU A 30 20.84 6.09 -8.49
N SER A 31 20.78 5.84 -7.18
CA SER A 31 21.06 6.85 -6.13
C SER A 31 22.49 6.80 -5.57
N GLY A 32 23.14 5.62 -5.57
CA GLY A 32 24.47 5.42 -4.99
C GLY A 32 24.54 5.34 -3.46
N HIS A 33 23.39 5.39 -2.76
CA HIS A 33 23.29 5.39 -1.29
C HIS A 33 22.24 4.40 -0.77
N GLU A 34 22.33 4.04 0.52
CA GLU A 34 21.38 3.14 1.18
C GLU A 34 20.01 3.83 1.38
N LEU A 35 18.94 3.13 1.00
CA LEU A 35 17.58 3.68 0.98
C LEU A 35 16.73 3.14 2.12
N LEU A 36 15.89 3.99 2.70
CA LEU A 36 14.89 3.59 3.68
C LEU A 36 13.61 3.13 2.98
N ASP A 37 13.39 1.82 2.92
CA ASP A 37 12.27 1.23 2.16
C ASP A 37 10.97 1.12 2.97
N PHE A 38 10.01 1.99 2.68
CA PHE A 38 8.62 1.93 3.12
C PHE A 38 7.68 1.33 2.06
N SER A 39 8.17 1.04 0.86
CA SER A 39 7.38 0.47 -0.24
C SER A 39 7.10 -1.03 -0.02
N ALA A 40 8.01 -1.73 0.66
CA ALA A 40 7.88 -3.13 1.02
C ALA A 40 7.27 -3.34 2.41
N ASN A 41 6.15 -4.06 2.47
CA ASN A 41 5.41 -4.34 3.71
C ASN A 41 6.07 -5.46 4.55
N LEU A 42 7.32 -5.28 4.99
CA LEU A 42 8.04 -6.27 5.82
C LEU A 42 7.74 -6.09 7.31
N ASN A 43 8.03 -7.12 8.12
CA ASN A 43 7.93 -7.03 9.57
C ASN A 43 8.91 -5.95 10.10
N PRO A 44 8.44 -4.95 10.88
CA PRO A 44 9.29 -3.87 11.42
C PRO A 44 10.38 -4.35 12.38
N MET A 45 10.26 -5.54 12.96
CA MET A 45 11.30 -6.13 13.81
C MET A 45 12.46 -6.74 13.01
N GLY A 46 12.36 -6.76 11.68
CA GLY A 46 13.34 -7.41 10.81
C GLY A 46 13.33 -8.94 10.96
N PRO A 47 14.31 -9.62 10.36
CA PRO A 47 14.36 -11.08 10.35
C PRO A 47 14.52 -11.66 11.77
N TYR A 48 13.71 -12.67 12.06
CA TYR A 48 13.75 -13.36 13.34
C TYR A 48 15.05 -14.16 13.49
N GLU A 49 15.85 -13.87 14.53
CA GLU A 49 17.07 -14.63 14.89
C GLU A 49 18.04 -14.78 13.70
N MET A 50 18.45 -13.65 13.11
CA MET A 50 19.30 -13.63 11.90
C MET A 50 20.60 -14.44 12.04
N ASP A 51 21.21 -14.47 13.21
CA ASP A 51 22.44 -15.25 13.43
C ASP A 51 22.16 -16.76 13.34
N THR A 52 21.03 -17.22 13.89
CA THR A 52 20.60 -18.62 13.71
C THR A 52 20.25 -18.93 12.26
N ILE A 53 19.62 -17.99 11.54
CA ILE A 53 19.39 -18.14 10.09
C ILE A 53 20.73 -18.32 9.36
N ARG A 54 21.75 -17.52 9.68
CA ARG A 54 23.10 -17.66 9.09
C ARG A 54 23.71 -19.02 9.37
N GLU A 55 23.61 -19.52 10.60
CA GLU A 55 24.09 -20.86 10.96
C GLU A 55 23.37 -21.97 10.19
N ILE A 56 22.05 -21.87 10.06
CA ILE A 56 21.23 -22.85 9.32
C ILE A 56 21.60 -22.83 7.84
N ILE A 57 21.76 -21.64 7.25
CA ILE A 57 22.25 -21.50 5.88
C ILE A 57 23.64 -22.14 5.74
N GLY A 58 24.54 -21.90 6.70
CA GLY A 58 25.86 -22.52 6.73
C GLY A 58 25.80 -24.05 6.66
N ARG A 59 24.90 -24.67 7.42
CA ARG A 59 24.68 -26.13 7.36
C ARG A 59 24.01 -26.58 6.07
N ALA A 60 23.06 -25.80 5.55
CA ALA A 60 22.38 -26.08 4.28
C ALA A 60 23.37 -26.08 3.10
N LEU A 61 24.43 -25.26 3.16
CA LEU A 61 25.50 -25.26 2.17
C LEU A 61 26.29 -26.57 2.12
N GLU A 62 26.32 -27.36 3.19
CA GLU A 62 27.02 -28.65 3.22
C GLU A 62 26.34 -29.72 2.36
N ILE A 63 25.07 -29.53 2.01
CA ILE A 63 24.27 -30.48 1.23
C ILE A 63 23.68 -29.87 -0.06
N ILE A 64 24.15 -28.67 -0.44
CA ILE A 64 23.62 -27.91 -1.58
C ILE A 64 23.87 -28.57 -2.95
N ASP A 65 24.81 -29.50 -3.01
CA ASP A 65 25.13 -30.31 -4.19
C ASP A 65 24.06 -31.39 -4.46
N ASN A 66 23.13 -31.60 -3.53
CA ASN A 66 21.99 -32.50 -3.68
C ASN A 66 20.70 -31.73 -4.00
N TYR A 67 19.83 -32.33 -4.82
CA TYR A 67 18.45 -31.87 -4.94
C TYR A 67 17.74 -31.96 -3.58
N PRO A 68 16.89 -30.99 -3.22
CA PRO A 68 16.06 -31.10 -2.02
C PRO A 68 15.09 -32.28 -2.13
N ASP A 69 14.61 -32.78 -0.99
CA ASP A 69 13.54 -33.77 -0.99
C ASP A 69 12.28 -33.12 -1.58
N ASN A 70 11.87 -33.54 -2.77
CA ASN A 70 10.71 -32.98 -3.46
C ASN A 70 9.40 -33.22 -2.69
N ARG A 71 9.38 -34.03 -1.62
CA ARG A 71 8.20 -34.19 -0.75
C ARG A 71 8.09 -33.10 0.32
N TYR A 72 9.19 -32.41 0.63
CA TYR A 72 9.25 -31.33 1.64
C TYR A 72 8.61 -31.71 2.98
N VAL A 73 8.92 -32.91 3.49
CA VAL A 73 8.21 -33.53 4.63
C VAL A 73 8.32 -32.66 5.88
N GLU A 74 9.53 -32.22 6.19
CA GLU A 74 9.85 -31.38 7.34
C GLU A 74 9.11 -30.05 7.26
N PHE A 75 9.16 -29.38 6.11
CA PHE A 75 8.46 -28.12 5.89
C PHE A 75 6.94 -28.27 6.05
N LYS A 76 6.35 -29.30 5.44
CA LYS A 76 4.91 -29.56 5.53
C LYS A 76 4.48 -29.83 6.96
N ASN A 77 5.27 -30.56 7.74
CA ASN A 77 4.99 -30.81 9.15
C ASN A 77 5.03 -29.52 9.97
N SER A 78 6.08 -28.70 9.82
CA SER A 78 6.19 -27.42 10.52
C SER A 78 5.08 -26.45 10.12
N ALA A 79 4.79 -26.31 8.83
CA ALA A 79 3.73 -25.44 8.32
C ALA A 79 2.34 -25.87 8.79
N ALA A 80 2.06 -27.18 8.81
CA ALA A 80 0.81 -27.73 9.31
C ALA A 80 0.62 -27.46 10.80
N ALA A 81 1.67 -27.70 11.60
CA ALA A 81 1.66 -27.42 13.04
C ALA A 81 1.45 -25.92 13.32
N PHE A 82 2.14 -25.05 12.56
CA PHE A 82 2.01 -23.60 12.66
C PHE A 82 0.59 -23.12 12.31
N ALA A 83 -0.02 -23.65 11.24
CA ALA A 83 -1.33 -23.22 10.77
C ALA A 83 -2.51 -23.95 11.44
N GLY A 84 -2.25 -24.97 12.27
CA GLY A 84 -3.28 -25.76 12.94
C GLY A 84 -4.05 -26.70 12.00
N VAL A 85 -3.40 -27.23 10.98
CA VAL A 85 -3.96 -28.16 9.98
C VAL A 85 -3.11 -29.44 9.88
N LYS A 86 -3.41 -30.35 8.94
CA LYS A 86 -2.61 -31.57 8.73
C LYS A 86 -1.57 -31.37 7.64
N PRO A 87 -0.44 -32.12 7.67
CA PRO A 87 0.59 -32.03 6.62
C PRO A 87 0.05 -32.29 5.20
N GLU A 88 -0.96 -33.15 5.05
CA GLU A 88 -1.63 -33.42 3.78
C GLU A 88 -2.43 -32.24 3.20
N ASN A 89 -2.68 -31.18 3.98
CA ASN A 89 -3.31 -29.95 3.49
C ASN A 89 -2.30 -28.97 2.87
N ILE A 90 -0.99 -29.15 3.13
CA ILE A 90 0.04 -28.15 2.82
C ILE A 90 0.62 -28.34 1.42
N ILE A 91 0.69 -27.24 0.65
CA ILE A 91 1.33 -27.17 -0.66
C ILE A 91 2.52 -26.19 -0.58
N PRO A 92 3.78 -26.67 -0.54
CA PRO A 92 4.97 -25.81 -0.51
C PRO A 92 5.17 -25.05 -1.82
N THR A 93 5.55 -23.76 -1.73
CA THR A 93 5.73 -22.89 -2.90
C THR A 93 6.89 -21.90 -2.74
N ASN A 94 7.48 -21.52 -3.86
CA ASN A 94 8.49 -20.49 -4.06
C ASN A 94 7.89 -19.07 -3.91
N GLY A 95 7.28 -18.85 -2.75
CA GLY A 95 6.49 -17.66 -2.42
C GLY A 95 5.08 -17.71 -2.98
N SER A 96 4.25 -16.76 -2.54
CA SER A 96 2.84 -16.70 -2.92
C SER A 96 2.59 -16.52 -4.42
N SER A 97 3.52 -15.92 -5.16
CA SER A 97 3.39 -15.76 -6.62
C SER A 97 3.33 -17.10 -7.36
N GLU A 98 4.14 -18.08 -6.96
CA GLU A 98 4.02 -19.43 -7.53
C GLU A 98 2.68 -20.05 -7.17
N LEU A 99 2.22 -19.89 -5.92
CA LEU A 99 0.94 -20.43 -5.50
C LEU A 99 -0.24 -19.85 -6.30
N ILE A 100 -0.24 -18.54 -6.57
CA ILE A 100 -1.29 -17.90 -7.40
C ILE A 100 -1.31 -18.52 -8.80
N ARG A 101 -0.12 -18.69 -9.40
CA ARG A 101 0.04 -19.35 -10.72
C ARG A 101 -0.49 -20.78 -10.68
N LEU A 102 -0.07 -21.54 -9.66
CA LEU A 102 -0.43 -22.94 -9.47
C LEU A 102 -1.95 -23.12 -9.31
N ILE A 103 -2.60 -22.26 -8.51
CA ILE A 103 -4.06 -22.25 -8.35
C ILE A 103 -4.74 -22.01 -9.68
N ALA A 104 -4.28 -21.01 -10.45
CA ALA A 104 -4.84 -20.71 -11.77
C ALA A 104 -4.68 -21.90 -12.73
N GLU A 105 -3.50 -22.52 -12.77
CA GLU A 105 -3.22 -23.71 -13.61
C GLU A 105 -3.99 -24.97 -13.17
N THR A 106 -4.37 -25.05 -11.89
CA THR A 106 -5.15 -26.18 -11.36
C THR A 106 -6.63 -26.08 -11.68
N ILE A 107 -7.20 -24.86 -11.61
CA ILE A 107 -8.65 -24.67 -11.48
C ILE A 107 -9.27 -24.01 -12.72
N LEU A 108 -8.53 -23.13 -13.39
CA LEU A 108 -9.08 -22.26 -14.44
C LEU A 108 -8.90 -22.85 -15.83
N GLU A 109 -9.98 -22.81 -16.59
CA GLU A 109 -10.02 -23.08 -18.02
C GLU A 109 -10.22 -21.80 -18.83
N TYR A 110 -10.02 -21.90 -20.14
CA TYR A 110 -10.29 -20.78 -21.05
C TYR A 110 -11.77 -20.38 -20.99
N GLY A 111 -12.04 -19.09 -20.78
CA GLY A 111 -13.40 -18.55 -20.70
C GLY A 111 -14.05 -18.62 -19.31
N ASP A 112 -13.39 -19.22 -18.31
CA ASP A 112 -13.89 -19.17 -16.93
C ASP A 112 -13.99 -17.73 -16.42
N ILE A 113 -14.95 -17.51 -15.52
CA ILE A 113 -15.16 -16.23 -14.83
C ILE A 113 -14.62 -16.33 -13.42
N VAL A 114 -13.81 -15.35 -13.02
CA VAL A 114 -13.25 -15.22 -11.69
C VAL A 114 -13.73 -13.93 -11.05
N LEU A 115 -14.36 -14.03 -9.90
CA LEU A 115 -14.78 -12.87 -9.13
C LEU A 115 -13.59 -12.30 -8.36
N LEU A 116 -13.29 -11.02 -8.59
CA LEU A 116 -12.11 -10.34 -8.04
C LEU A 116 -12.51 -8.98 -7.43
N PRO A 117 -12.66 -8.88 -6.11
CA PRO A 117 -12.91 -7.62 -5.43
C PRO A 117 -11.68 -6.68 -5.53
N GLN A 118 -11.90 -5.45 -5.97
CA GLN A 118 -10.87 -4.45 -6.24
C GLN A 118 -11.03 -3.21 -5.34
N PRO A 119 -9.97 -2.47 -5.02
CA PRO A 119 -8.56 -2.70 -5.39
C PRO A 119 -7.95 -3.88 -4.60
N THR A 120 -7.15 -4.72 -5.28
CA THR A 120 -6.38 -5.78 -4.62
C THR A 120 -5.07 -6.10 -5.37
N PHE A 121 -4.31 -7.09 -4.90
CA PHE A 121 -3.01 -7.47 -5.47
C PHE A 121 -3.12 -7.91 -6.94
N GLY A 122 -2.32 -7.29 -7.83
CA GLY A 122 -2.45 -7.44 -9.29
C GLY A 122 -2.11 -8.83 -9.84
N GLU A 123 -1.33 -9.64 -9.12
CA GLU A 123 -0.92 -10.98 -9.56
C GLU A 123 -2.09 -11.94 -9.79
N TYR A 124 -3.22 -11.74 -9.09
CA TYR A 124 -4.43 -12.52 -9.33
C TYR A 124 -4.95 -12.25 -10.75
N GLU A 125 -5.14 -10.98 -11.13
CA GLU A 125 -5.64 -10.60 -12.46
C GLU A 125 -4.69 -11.05 -13.57
N LEU A 126 -3.38 -10.94 -13.36
CA LEU A 126 -2.37 -11.45 -14.29
C LEU A 126 -2.50 -12.97 -14.48
N SER A 127 -2.67 -13.71 -13.40
CA SER A 127 -2.77 -15.17 -13.46
C SER A 127 -4.04 -15.66 -14.11
N ILE A 128 -5.17 -14.98 -13.85
CA ILE A 128 -6.46 -15.20 -14.53
C ILE A 128 -6.30 -15.01 -16.05
N LYS A 129 -5.73 -13.87 -16.48
CA LYS A 129 -5.54 -13.58 -17.91
C LYS A 129 -4.64 -14.60 -18.61
N LEU A 130 -3.58 -15.06 -17.95
CA LEU A 130 -2.67 -16.06 -18.52
C LEU A 130 -3.34 -17.41 -18.82
N MET A 131 -4.40 -17.76 -18.08
CA MET A 131 -5.24 -18.93 -18.35
C MET A 131 -6.30 -18.69 -19.42
N GLY A 132 -6.45 -17.45 -19.90
CA GLY A 132 -7.53 -17.07 -20.82
C GLY A 132 -8.90 -16.98 -20.14
N ALA A 133 -8.92 -16.92 -18.81
CA ALA A 133 -10.10 -16.61 -18.01
C ALA A 133 -10.31 -15.09 -17.90
N THR A 134 -11.47 -14.69 -17.42
CA THR A 134 -11.86 -13.28 -17.27
C THR A 134 -12.12 -12.93 -15.81
N SER A 135 -11.77 -11.71 -15.40
CA SER A 135 -12.10 -11.22 -14.06
C SER A 135 -13.37 -10.36 -14.08
N GLU A 136 -14.38 -10.78 -13.32
CA GLU A 136 -15.49 -9.92 -12.94
C GLU A 136 -15.05 -9.11 -11.71
N ASN A 137 -15.03 -7.78 -11.82
CA ASN A 137 -14.49 -6.93 -10.76
C ASN A 137 -15.62 -6.25 -9.97
N ILE A 138 -15.67 -6.50 -8.66
CA ILE A 138 -16.59 -5.84 -7.72
C ILE A 138 -15.83 -4.92 -6.77
N GLU A 139 -16.52 -4.07 -6.01
CA GLU A 139 -15.83 -3.20 -5.04
C GLU A 139 -15.46 -4.01 -3.79
N TYR A 140 -14.21 -3.93 -3.34
CA TYR A 140 -13.76 -4.67 -2.16
C TYR A 140 -14.60 -4.36 -0.92
N ARG A 141 -15.12 -3.12 -0.80
CA ARG A 141 -16.01 -2.72 0.29
C ARG A 141 -17.33 -3.49 0.37
N GLU A 142 -17.82 -3.99 -0.75
CA GLU A 142 -19.07 -4.77 -0.81
C GLU A 142 -18.91 -6.10 -0.07
N MET A 143 -17.68 -6.62 0.04
CA MET A 143 -17.36 -7.87 0.73
C MET A 143 -17.57 -7.82 2.25
N TYR A 144 -17.45 -6.65 2.88
CA TYR A 144 -17.55 -6.52 4.34
C TYR A 144 -18.64 -5.56 4.83
N GLN A 145 -19.11 -4.62 4.00
CA GLN A 145 -20.24 -3.74 4.36
C GLN A 145 -21.60 -4.38 4.06
N GLY A 146 -21.65 -5.35 3.14
CA GLY A 146 -22.88 -6.07 2.77
C GLY A 146 -23.13 -7.37 3.53
N ASN A 147 -22.58 -7.57 4.74
CA ASN A 147 -22.60 -8.86 5.47
C ASN A 147 -22.03 -10.07 4.68
N GLY A 148 -21.10 -9.81 3.75
CA GLY A 148 -20.55 -10.83 2.85
C GLY A 148 -21.54 -11.36 1.81
N GLU A 149 -22.60 -10.60 1.51
CA GLU A 149 -23.59 -10.97 0.49
C GLU A 149 -23.09 -10.57 -0.90
N ILE A 150 -22.33 -11.48 -1.50
CA ILE A 150 -22.14 -11.49 -2.96
C ILE A 150 -23.46 -11.93 -3.59
N ASP A 151 -23.84 -11.28 -4.68
CA ASP A 151 -24.97 -11.69 -5.52
C ASP A 151 -24.86 -13.18 -5.89
N GLU A 152 -25.92 -13.96 -5.62
CA GLU A 152 -25.89 -15.42 -5.84
C GLU A 152 -25.78 -15.79 -7.33
N GLY A 153 -26.37 -14.97 -8.21
CA GLY A 153 -26.25 -15.16 -9.66
C GLY A 153 -24.80 -14.94 -10.12
N LEU A 154 -24.09 -13.99 -9.51
CA LEU A 154 -22.69 -13.75 -9.77
C LEU A 154 -21.79 -14.84 -9.18
N LEU A 155 -22.10 -15.33 -7.99
CA LEU A 155 -21.33 -16.40 -7.36
C LEU A 155 -21.46 -17.71 -8.17
N SER A 156 -22.69 -18.13 -8.48
CA SER A 156 -22.98 -19.38 -9.20
C SER A 156 -22.37 -19.48 -10.60
N ARG A 157 -22.13 -18.34 -11.28
CA ARG A 157 -21.45 -18.32 -12.59
C ARG A 157 -19.93 -18.22 -12.49
N SER A 158 -19.38 -18.00 -11.29
CA SER A 158 -17.95 -17.80 -11.07
C SER A 158 -17.28 -19.12 -10.70
N LYS A 159 -16.14 -19.40 -11.32
CA LYS A 159 -15.31 -20.57 -11.01
C LYS A 159 -14.53 -20.38 -9.71
N VAL A 160 -14.04 -19.16 -9.49
CA VAL A 160 -13.21 -18.78 -8.34
C VAL A 160 -13.64 -17.40 -7.83
N VAL A 161 -13.61 -17.22 -6.51
CA VAL A 161 -13.58 -15.91 -5.84
C VAL A 161 -12.22 -15.76 -5.17
N PHE A 162 -11.46 -14.73 -5.55
CA PHE A 162 -10.20 -14.38 -4.88
C PHE A 162 -10.43 -13.27 -3.84
N ILE A 163 -9.96 -13.47 -2.61
CA ILE A 163 -10.01 -12.47 -1.56
C ILE A 163 -8.64 -12.36 -0.90
N CYS A 164 -8.04 -11.17 -0.89
CA CYS A 164 -6.88 -10.90 -0.03
C CYS A 164 -7.39 -10.44 1.34
N ASN A 165 -7.06 -11.15 2.43
CA ASN A 165 -7.50 -10.85 3.78
C ASN A 165 -6.40 -11.04 4.85
N PRO A 166 -5.89 -9.96 5.49
CA PRO A 166 -6.23 -8.56 5.21
C PRO A 166 -5.82 -8.10 3.80
N ASN A 167 -6.60 -7.19 3.22
CA ASN A 167 -6.42 -6.74 1.85
C ASN A 167 -5.15 -5.91 1.64
N ASN A 168 -4.51 -6.10 0.50
CA ASN A 168 -3.48 -5.23 -0.04
C ASN A 168 -4.00 -4.58 -1.34
N PRO A 169 -4.20 -3.26 -1.39
CA PRO A 169 -3.47 -2.25 -0.61
C PRO A 169 -4.24 -1.60 0.54
N THR A 170 -5.53 -1.91 0.76
CA THR A 170 -6.36 -1.11 1.69
C THR A 170 -6.10 -1.38 3.17
N GLY A 171 -5.51 -2.53 3.52
CA GLY A 171 -5.26 -2.95 4.90
C GLY A 171 -6.51 -3.48 5.62
N THR A 172 -7.64 -3.60 4.93
CA THR A 172 -8.92 -4.04 5.50
C THR A 172 -8.88 -5.51 5.90
N LEU A 173 -9.31 -5.84 7.12
CA LEU A 173 -9.48 -7.21 7.59
C LEU A 173 -10.99 -7.52 7.68
N ILE A 174 -11.43 -8.50 6.90
CA ILE A 174 -12.75 -9.12 6.98
C ILE A 174 -12.74 -10.12 8.14
N ALA A 175 -13.82 -10.16 8.93
CA ALA A 175 -13.95 -11.10 10.03
C ALA A 175 -13.99 -12.55 9.52
N GLY A 176 -13.34 -13.46 10.25
CA GLY A 176 -13.31 -14.88 9.89
C GLY A 176 -14.70 -15.51 9.83
N SER A 177 -15.66 -15.02 10.63
CA SER A 177 -17.06 -15.46 10.59
C SER A 177 -17.75 -15.12 9.27
N ASP A 178 -17.44 -13.97 8.68
CA ASP A 178 -18.04 -13.54 7.41
C ASP A 178 -17.44 -14.31 6.24
N LEU A 179 -16.12 -14.54 6.28
CA LEU A 179 -15.45 -15.42 5.33
C LEU A 179 -15.92 -16.87 5.45
N ALA A 180 -16.21 -17.36 6.65
CA ALA A 180 -16.78 -18.70 6.84
C ALA A 180 -18.19 -18.83 6.25
N ARG A 181 -19.04 -17.80 6.39
CA ARG A 181 -20.34 -17.74 5.71
C ARG A 181 -20.19 -17.74 4.20
N LEU A 182 -19.25 -16.96 3.67
CA LEU A 182 -18.96 -16.96 2.23
C LEU A 182 -18.45 -18.32 1.76
N ALA A 183 -17.57 -18.97 2.51
CA ALA A 183 -17.06 -20.30 2.19
C ALA A 183 -18.18 -21.34 2.06
N GLN A 184 -19.21 -21.26 2.90
CA GLN A 184 -20.41 -22.12 2.80
C GLN A 184 -21.20 -21.83 1.51
N LYS A 185 -21.40 -20.56 1.16
CA LYS A 185 -22.06 -20.18 -0.10
C LYS A 185 -21.26 -20.65 -1.32
N CYS A 186 -19.95 -20.47 -1.31
CA CYS A 186 -19.05 -20.95 -2.36
C CYS A 186 -19.17 -22.46 -2.55
N GLN A 187 -19.16 -23.22 -1.46
CA GLN A 187 -19.35 -24.68 -1.49
C GLN A 187 -20.71 -25.09 -2.09
N GLN A 188 -21.80 -24.40 -1.73
CA GLN A 188 -23.13 -24.65 -2.28
C GLN A 188 -23.23 -24.40 -3.79
N ASN A 189 -22.38 -23.50 -4.32
CA ASN A 189 -22.35 -23.11 -5.73
C ASN A 189 -21.21 -23.78 -6.51
N GLU A 190 -20.44 -24.68 -5.88
CA GLU A 190 -19.25 -25.31 -6.48
C GLU A 190 -18.20 -24.29 -6.98
N THR A 191 -18.16 -23.12 -6.35
CA THR A 191 -17.19 -22.05 -6.61
C THR A 191 -16.03 -22.18 -5.64
N PHE A 192 -14.78 -22.09 -6.11
CA PHE A 192 -13.64 -22.05 -5.20
C PHE A 192 -13.52 -20.68 -4.52
N LEU A 193 -13.31 -20.67 -3.21
CA LEU A 193 -12.91 -19.50 -2.44
C LEU A 193 -11.40 -19.57 -2.17
N VAL A 194 -10.65 -18.64 -2.76
CA VAL A 194 -9.21 -18.48 -2.50
C VAL A 194 -9.00 -17.28 -1.60
N VAL A 195 -8.46 -17.51 -0.40
CA VAL A 195 -8.17 -16.44 0.57
C VAL A 195 -6.67 -16.28 0.74
N ASP A 196 -6.15 -15.13 0.29
CA ASP A 196 -4.76 -14.76 0.49
C ASP A 196 -4.56 -14.11 1.87
N GLU A 197 -3.97 -14.88 2.78
CA GLU A 197 -3.70 -14.51 4.16
C GLU A 197 -2.22 -14.09 4.37
N ALA A 198 -1.56 -13.53 3.36
CA ALA A 198 -0.15 -13.13 3.43
C ALA A 198 0.21 -12.19 4.60
N PHE A 199 -0.76 -11.46 5.15
CA PHE A 199 -0.59 -10.52 6.27
C PHE A 199 -1.26 -10.96 7.57
N ILE A 200 -1.92 -12.13 7.61
CA ILE A 200 -2.78 -12.52 8.74
C ILE A 200 -2.01 -12.61 10.06
N GLU A 201 -0.78 -13.16 10.02
CA GLU A 201 0.09 -13.34 11.19
C GLU A 201 0.62 -12.04 11.78
N LEU A 202 0.71 -10.99 10.95
CA LEU A 202 1.08 -9.64 11.37
C LEU A 202 -0.13 -8.80 11.79
N SER A 203 -1.34 -9.31 11.55
CA SER A 203 -2.62 -8.68 11.85
C SER A 203 -3.29 -9.40 13.02
N ASP A 204 -4.23 -10.29 12.72
CA ASP A 204 -4.98 -11.06 13.71
C ASP A 204 -5.16 -12.51 13.21
N PRO A 205 -4.32 -13.46 13.66
CA PRO A 205 -4.40 -14.85 13.23
C PRO A 205 -5.71 -15.53 13.64
N ALA A 206 -6.45 -14.99 14.62
CA ALA A 206 -7.76 -15.54 15.01
C ALA A 206 -8.84 -15.36 13.93
N GLN A 207 -8.63 -14.47 12.95
CA GLN A 207 -9.54 -14.30 11.81
C GLN A 207 -9.25 -15.23 10.64
N SER A 208 -8.22 -16.07 10.73
CA SER A 208 -7.88 -17.01 9.66
C SER A 208 -8.99 -18.05 9.45
N ILE A 209 -9.20 -18.43 8.18
CA ILE A 209 -10.13 -19.51 7.82
C ILE A 209 -9.42 -20.82 7.44
N ALA A 210 -8.11 -20.94 7.68
CA ALA A 210 -7.32 -22.11 7.31
C ALA A 210 -7.92 -23.43 7.82
N GLY A 211 -8.52 -23.44 9.02
CA GLY A 211 -9.16 -24.63 9.59
C GLY A 211 -10.40 -25.12 8.83
N LEU A 212 -10.98 -24.32 7.92
CA LEU A 212 -12.16 -24.73 7.15
C LEU A 212 -11.85 -25.74 6.05
N VAL A 213 -10.59 -25.83 5.59
CA VAL A 213 -10.21 -26.65 4.44
C VAL A 213 -10.48 -28.14 4.66
N ASP A 214 -10.49 -28.60 5.91
CA ASP A 214 -10.71 -30.02 6.24
C ASP A 214 -12.14 -30.48 5.92
N ASN A 215 -13.11 -29.56 5.99
CA ASN A 215 -14.52 -29.86 5.76
C ASN A 215 -15.10 -29.18 4.52
N ASN A 216 -14.30 -28.36 3.82
CA ASN A 216 -14.74 -27.63 2.64
C ASN A 216 -13.69 -27.75 1.51
N PRO A 217 -13.93 -28.62 0.50
CA PRO A 217 -13.00 -28.82 -0.61
C PRO A 217 -12.87 -27.63 -1.56
N PHE A 218 -13.74 -26.62 -1.42
CA PHE A 218 -13.73 -25.42 -2.24
C PHE A 218 -12.95 -24.26 -1.60
N VAL A 219 -12.34 -24.44 -0.42
CA VAL A 219 -11.53 -23.40 0.22
C VAL A 219 -10.04 -23.66 0.01
N ILE A 220 -9.33 -22.60 -0.41
CA ILE A 220 -7.87 -22.57 -0.49
C ILE A 220 -7.40 -21.34 0.27
N VAL A 221 -6.46 -21.52 1.20
CA VAL A 221 -5.82 -20.42 1.93
C VAL A 221 -4.36 -20.31 1.52
N MET A 222 -3.88 -19.09 1.31
CA MET A 222 -2.50 -18.83 0.95
C MET A 222 -1.77 -18.17 2.12
N ARG A 223 -0.55 -18.62 2.41
CA ARG A 223 0.33 -18.05 3.43
C ARG A 223 1.66 -17.64 2.82
N SER A 224 2.22 -16.53 3.30
CA SER A 224 3.52 -16.02 2.86
C SER A 224 4.45 -15.86 4.06
N MET A 225 5.65 -16.44 3.98
CA MET A 225 6.69 -16.29 5.00
C MET A 225 7.52 -15.01 4.82
N THR A 226 7.48 -14.43 3.61
CA THR A 226 8.24 -13.22 3.24
C THR A 226 7.96 -12.05 4.19
N LYS A 227 6.69 -11.80 4.50
CA LYS A 227 6.26 -10.61 5.24
C LYS A 227 6.50 -10.80 6.74
N VAL A 228 6.01 -11.92 7.27
CA VAL A 228 6.05 -12.23 8.70
C VAL A 228 7.47 -12.37 9.26
N PHE A 229 8.39 -12.97 8.50
CA PHE A 229 9.79 -13.16 8.93
C PHE A 229 10.77 -12.19 8.26
N ALA A 230 10.29 -11.17 7.53
CA ALA A 230 11.11 -10.16 6.84
C ALA A 230 12.26 -10.70 5.96
N ILE A 231 12.06 -11.86 5.32
CA ILE A 231 13.05 -12.55 4.47
C ILE A 231 12.58 -12.61 3.00
N PRO A 232 12.38 -11.46 2.31
CA PRO A 232 11.86 -11.46 0.96
C PRO A 232 12.71 -12.22 -0.04
N GLY A 233 14.03 -12.30 0.17
CA GLY A 233 14.96 -13.05 -0.70
C GLY A 233 14.86 -14.58 -0.60
N MET A 234 14.23 -15.12 0.45
CA MET A 234 14.06 -16.58 0.61
C MET A 234 12.97 -17.16 -0.28
N ARG A 235 12.09 -16.31 -0.82
CA ARG A 235 11.01 -16.71 -1.74
C ARG A 235 10.25 -17.97 -1.26
N ILE A 236 9.73 -17.97 -0.04
CA ILE A 236 9.00 -19.13 0.49
C ILE A 236 7.60 -18.79 1.00
N GLY A 237 6.66 -19.69 0.73
CA GLY A 237 5.25 -19.61 1.10
C GLY A 237 4.59 -20.98 0.96
N TYR A 238 3.30 -21.05 1.29
CA TYR A 238 2.57 -22.31 1.18
C TYR A 238 1.06 -22.09 1.01
N GLY A 239 0.44 -23.03 0.31
CA GLY A 239 -1.01 -23.16 0.23
C GLY A 239 -1.53 -24.13 1.28
N ILE A 240 -2.78 -23.93 1.68
CA ILE A 240 -3.54 -24.81 2.56
C ILE A 240 -4.84 -25.11 1.83
N ALA A 241 -5.10 -26.39 1.54
CA ALA A 241 -6.31 -26.81 0.86
C ALA A 241 -6.81 -28.15 1.42
N HIS A 242 -8.01 -28.56 1.02
CA HIS A 242 -8.47 -29.91 1.30
C HIS A 242 -7.48 -30.92 0.72
N ARG A 243 -7.21 -32.01 1.45
CA ARG A 243 -6.15 -32.98 1.14
C ARG A 243 -6.19 -33.49 -0.31
N ASP A 244 -7.38 -33.70 -0.85
CA ASP A 244 -7.55 -34.22 -2.21
C ASP A 244 -7.11 -33.19 -3.26
N LEU A 245 -7.41 -31.90 -3.03
CA LEU A 245 -6.96 -30.82 -3.91
C LEU A 245 -5.47 -30.55 -3.73
N ALA A 246 -4.97 -30.54 -2.49
CA ALA A 246 -3.56 -30.38 -2.19
C ALA A 246 -2.70 -31.45 -2.88
N ALA A 247 -3.14 -32.72 -2.84
CA ALA A 247 -2.48 -33.81 -3.55
C ALA A 247 -2.47 -33.61 -5.08
N ARG A 248 -3.52 -33.02 -5.67
CA ARG A 248 -3.52 -32.68 -7.10
C ARG A 248 -2.55 -31.54 -7.41
N MET A 249 -2.58 -30.48 -6.61
CA MET A 249 -1.67 -29.33 -6.74
C MET A 249 -0.20 -29.74 -6.60
N GLU A 250 0.12 -30.68 -5.70
CA GLU A 250 1.47 -31.22 -5.58
C GLU A 250 1.93 -32.05 -6.78
N ASN A 251 1.00 -32.68 -7.52
CA ASN A 251 1.34 -33.41 -8.74
C ASN A 251 1.63 -32.49 -9.93
N ILE A 252 1.08 -31.27 -9.94
CA ILE A 252 1.23 -30.34 -11.05
C ILE A 252 2.26 -29.24 -10.82
N ARG A 253 2.63 -28.96 -9.56
CA ARG A 253 3.68 -27.98 -9.26
C ARG A 253 5.00 -28.42 -9.87
N ILE A 254 5.86 -27.45 -10.13
CA ILE A 254 7.19 -27.73 -10.66
C ILE A 254 7.96 -28.59 -9.63
N PRO A 255 8.59 -29.70 -10.04
CA PRO A 255 9.47 -30.46 -9.15
C PRO A 255 10.63 -29.60 -8.66
N TRP A 256 10.99 -29.73 -7.38
CA TRP A 256 12.03 -28.94 -6.72
C TRP A 256 11.81 -27.41 -6.80
N ASN A 257 10.55 -26.97 -6.79
CA ASN A 257 10.18 -25.56 -6.84
C ASN A 257 10.76 -24.73 -5.70
N VAL A 258 10.93 -25.33 -4.51
CA VAL A 258 11.61 -24.73 -3.36
C VAL A 258 13.00 -25.33 -3.23
N GLY A 259 14.03 -24.46 -3.21
CA GLY A 259 15.43 -24.90 -3.07
C GLY A 259 15.78 -25.33 -1.64
N THR A 260 16.91 -26.02 -1.48
CA THR A 260 17.40 -26.57 -0.20
C THR A 260 17.50 -25.52 0.92
N ILE A 261 18.03 -24.33 0.63
CA ILE A 261 18.16 -23.27 1.65
C ILE A 261 16.79 -22.77 2.12
N PRO A 262 15.88 -22.30 1.23
CA PRO A 262 14.53 -21.91 1.65
C PRO A 262 13.77 -22.99 2.40
N ASP A 263 13.86 -24.25 1.96
CA ASP A 263 13.18 -25.39 2.59
C ASP A 263 13.60 -25.57 4.06
N ILE A 264 14.91 -25.64 4.32
CA ILE A 264 15.44 -25.86 5.67
C ILE A 264 15.18 -24.64 6.57
N VAL A 265 15.46 -23.43 6.06
CA VAL A 265 15.21 -22.20 6.82
C VAL A 265 13.72 -22.03 7.12
N GLY A 266 12.86 -22.32 6.13
CA GLY A 266 11.41 -22.23 6.28
C GLY A 266 10.87 -23.25 7.28
N SER A 267 11.34 -24.49 7.21
CA SER A 267 11.00 -25.56 8.15
C SER A 267 11.32 -25.16 9.59
N TRP A 268 12.48 -24.54 9.80
CA TRP A 268 12.90 -24.06 11.11
C TRP A 268 12.10 -22.85 11.61
N LEU A 269 11.83 -21.86 10.74
CA LEU A 269 11.06 -20.66 11.12
C LEU A 269 9.62 -20.98 11.53
N LEU A 270 9.04 -22.05 10.97
CA LEU A 270 7.69 -22.52 11.29
C LEU A 270 7.67 -23.56 12.41
N ASP A 271 8.82 -24.04 12.88
CA ASP A 271 8.89 -25.06 13.92
C ASP A 271 8.34 -24.50 15.25
N THR A 272 7.31 -25.17 15.76
CA THR A 272 6.61 -24.79 16.98
C THR A 272 7.44 -24.86 18.26
N HIS A 273 8.58 -25.55 18.23
CA HIS A 273 9.54 -25.59 19.33
C HIS A 273 10.40 -24.33 19.44
N THR A 274 10.32 -23.41 18.47
CA THR A 274 11.02 -22.13 18.53
C THR A 274 10.26 -21.10 19.37
N LYS A 275 10.94 -20.05 19.86
CA LYS A 275 10.32 -18.95 20.64
C LYS A 275 9.46 -17.99 19.79
N TYR A 276 9.11 -18.36 18.57
CA TYR A 276 8.40 -17.49 17.62
C TYR A 276 7.05 -16.93 18.12
N PRO A 277 6.24 -17.58 18.99
CA PRO A 277 4.96 -17.00 19.39
C PRO A 277 5.15 -15.70 20.18
N SER A 278 6.24 -15.63 20.96
CA SER A 278 6.63 -14.41 21.68
C SER A 278 7.16 -13.31 20.75
N TYR A 279 7.76 -13.68 19.61
CA TYR A 279 8.20 -12.73 18.59
C TYR A 279 7.02 -12.16 17.81
N LEU A 280 6.06 -13.00 17.39
CA LEU A 280 4.86 -12.54 16.66
C LEU A 280 3.95 -11.69 17.53
N GLU A 281 3.78 -12.04 18.81
CA GLU A 281 3.01 -11.21 19.74
C GLU A 281 3.65 -9.81 19.91
N ARG A 282 4.96 -9.76 20.18
CA ARG A 282 5.70 -8.48 20.27
C ARG A 282 5.64 -7.69 18.97
N THR A 283 5.75 -8.37 17.83
CA THR A 283 5.63 -7.79 16.49
C THR A 283 4.26 -7.14 16.31
N ARG A 284 3.16 -7.86 16.60
CA ARG A 284 1.78 -7.33 16.47
C ARG A 284 1.54 -6.15 17.39
N GLN A 285 2.06 -6.19 18.62
CA GLN A 285 2.00 -5.06 19.56
C GLN A 285 2.74 -3.82 19.04
N LEU A 286 3.95 -4.01 18.49
CA LEU A 286 4.73 -2.94 17.87
C LEU A 286 3.98 -2.35 16.67
N ILE A 287 3.53 -3.19 15.73
CA ILE A 287 2.76 -2.76 14.56
C ILE A 287 1.53 -1.97 14.99
N LYS A 288 0.74 -2.47 15.95
CA LYS A 288 -0.45 -1.77 16.43
C LYS A 288 -0.11 -0.40 17.01
N LYS A 289 0.88 -0.32 17.88
CA LYS A 289 1.33 0.94 18.52
C LYS A 289 1.80 1.95 17.47
N GLU A 290 2.69 1.51 16.58
CA GLU A 290 3.32 2.39 15.60
C GLU A 290 2.37 2.75 14.44
N ARG A 291 1.46 1.87 14.05
CA ARG A 291 0.40 2.18 13.08
C ARG A 291 -0.51 3.29 13.59
N ILE A 292 -0.93 3.23 14.86
CA ILE A 292 -1.77 4.28 15.48
C ILE A 292 -1.01 5.61 15.47
N TRP A 293 0.25 5.61 15.93
CA TRP A 293 1.07 6.81 15.96
C TRP A 293 1.31 7.39 14.57
N LEU A 294 1.71 6.56 13.61
CA LEU A 294 2.00 6.99 12.24
C LEU A 294 0.74 7.52 11.55
N THR A 295 -0.41 6.86 11.73
CA THR A 295 -1.70 7.35 11.23
C THR A 295 -1.98 8.76 11.75
N GLN A 296 -1.86 8.97 13.07
CA GLN A 296 -2.10 10.29 13.67
C GLN A 296 -1.16 11.37 13.12
N ARG A 297 0.13 11.05 12.94
CA ARG A 297 1.11 12.01 12.41
C ARG A 297 0.87 12.34 10.94
N LEU A 298 0.56 11.34 10.11
CA LEU A 298 0.26 11.54 8.70
C LEU A 298 -1.02 12.35 8.52
N SER A 299 -2.05 12.16 9.36
CA SER A 299 -3.28 12.96 9.31
C SER A 299 -3.09 14.44 9.64
N LEU A 300 -1.95 14.84 10.23
CA LEU A 300 -1.63 16.25 10.47
C LEU A 300 -1.01 16.94 9.25
N ILE A 301 -0.51 16.16 8.29
CA ILE A 301 -0.09 16.68 7.00
C ILE A 301 -1.39 16.98 6.23
N ARG A 302 -1.58 18.24 5.82
CA ARG A 302 -2.73 18.64 4.98
C ARG A 302 -2.86 17.70 3.79
N GLY A 303 -4.05 17.51 3.20
CA GLY A 303 -4.21 16.71 1.98
C GLY A 303 -3.90 15.20 2.10
N PHE A 304 -3.42 14.73 3.24
CA PHE A 304 -3.20 13.31 3.53
C PHE A 304 -4.39 12.77 4.32
N TYR A 305 -5.02 11.72 3.80
CA TYR A 305 -6.11 11.02 4.47
C TYR A 305 -5.73 9.54 4.63
N PRO A 306 -5.03 9.19 5.72
CA PRO A 306 -4.73 7.81 6.07
C PRO A 306 -6.00 6.97 6.23
N VAL A 307 -6.03 5.81 5.60
CA VAL A 307 -7.10 4.82 5.69
C VAL A 307 -6.84 3.89 6.87
N THR A 308 -7.89 3.54 7.60
CA THR A 308 -7.81 2.55 8.69
C THR A 308 -7.31 1.21 8.17
N SER A 309 -6.28 0.67 8.84
CA SER A 309 -5.62 -0.56 8.45
C SER A 309 -5.52 -1.53 9.63
N SER A 310 -5.59 -2.82 9.33
CA SER A 310 -5.30 -3.94 10.23
C SER A 310 -3.92 -4.56 9.96
N THR A 311 -3.17 -4.11 8.96
CA THR A 311 -1.87 -4.66 8.55
C THR A 311 -0.66 -3.85 9.06
N ASN A 312 0.54 -4.26 8.63
CA ASN A 312 1.81 -3.54 8.83
C ASN A 312 2.07 -2.46 7.76
N PHE A 313 1.01 -1.86 7.21
CA PHE A 313 1.10 -0.75 6.26
C PHE A 313 -0.14 0.12 6.34
N ILE A 314 -0.06 1.35 5.83
CA ILE A 314 -1.13 2.33 5.79
C ILE A 314 -1.29 2.78 4.34
N LEU A 315 -2.52 2.71 3.83
CA LEU A 315 -2.91 3.36 2.59
C LEU A 315 -3.25 4.81 2.89
N ILE A 316 -2.76 5.74 2.09
CA ILE A 316 -2.99 7.17 2.28
C ILE A 316 -3.55 7.69 0.97
N LYS A 317 -4.73 8.30 1.06
CA LYS A 317 -5.28 9.08 -0.03
C LYS A 317 -4.64 10.46 0.01
N ILE A 318 -4.07 10.90 -1.09
CA ILE A 318 -3.52 12.23 -1.27
C ILE A 318 -4.45 13.04 -2.16
N ARG A 319 -4.89 14.20 -1.68
CA ARG A 319 -5.75 15.13 -2.40
C ARG A 319 -5.44 16.56 -1.97
N GLU A 320 -6.07 17.53 -2.63
CA GLU A 320 -5.98 18.96 -2.33
C GLU A 320 -4.64 19.63 -2.67
N PHE A 321 -3.65 18.86 -3.13
CA PHE A 321 -2.44 19.37 -3.76
C PHE A 321 -2.49 19.10 -5.26
N GLY A 322 -1.81 19.92 -6.05
CA GLY A 322 -1.62 19.68 -7.49
C GLY A 322 -0.57 18.61 -7.81
N MET A 323 -0.01 17.97 -6.78
CA MET A 323 0.94 16.85 -6.88
C MET A 323 0.21 15.51 -6.82
N ASP A 324 0.55 14.59 -7.72
CA ASP A 324 0.01 13.25 -7.76
C ASP A 324 0.90 12.21 -7.05
N SER A 325 0.46 10.95 -6.98
CA SER A 325 1.17 9.89 -6.26
C SER A 325 2.51 9.51 -6.89
N GLY A 326 2.64 9.69 -8.21
CA GLY A 326 3.88 9.44 -8.94
C GLY A 326 4.92 10.51 -8.62
N GLU A 327 4.53 11.78 -8.72
CA GLU A 327 5.40 12.91 -8.38
C GLU A 327 5.84 12.86 -6.90
N LEU A 328 4.93 12.59 -5.97
CA LEU A 328 5.29 12.44 -4.56
C LEU A 328 6.25 11.27 -4.34
N THR A 329 6.04 10.13 -5.01
CA THR A 329 6.94 8.98 -4.90
C THR A 329 8.35 9.32 -5.41
N GLU A 330 8.46 10.08 -6.49
CA GLU A 330 9.74 10.52 -7.02
C GLU A 330 10.45 11.52 -6.10
N ARG A 331 9.72 12.50 -5.54
CA ARG A 331 10.26 13.43 -4.53
C ARG A 331 10.79 12.70 -3.30
N MET A 332 10.07 11.71 -2.80
CA MET A 332 10.53 10.90 -1.66
C MET A 332 11.77 10.07 -2.02
N ARG A 333 11.85 9.56 -3.25
CA ARG A 333 13.04 8.86 -3.75
C ARG A 333 14.28 9.76 -3.75
N HIS A 334 14.14 11.05 -4.09
CA HIS A 334 15.21 12.04 -3.98
C HIS A 334 15.66 12.33 -2.53
N GLN A 335 14.83 11.98 -1.54
CA GLN A 335 15.16 12.03 -0.11
C GLN A 335 15.56 10.66 0.46
N ASP A 336 16.00 9.73 -0.42
CA ASP A 336 16.43 8.38 -0.07
C ASP A 336 15.36 7.52 0.66
N ILE A 337 14.07 7.84 0.46
CA ILE A 337 12.95 7.13 1.06
C ILE A 337 12.04 6.56 -0.03
N LEU A 338 11.89 5.23 -0.06
CA LEU A 338 11.01 4.57 -1.03
C LEU A 338 9.61 4.40 -0.44
N ILE A 339 8.60 5.01 -1.07
CA ILE A 339 7.18 4.75 -0.78
C ILE A 339 6.52 3.99 -1.93
N ARG A 340 5.30 3.47 -1.73
CA ARG A 340 4.59 2.74 -2.78
C ARG A 340 3.53 3.61 -3.46
N ASP A 341 3.78 3.99 -4.71
CA ASP A 341 2.74 4.48 -5.62
C ASP A 341 1.68 3.40 -5.86
N CYS A 342 0.41 3.76 -5.65
CA CYS A 342 -0.72 2.85 -5.82
C CYS A 342 -1.43 2.98 -7.18
N ALA A 343 -0.94 3.78 -8.14
CA ALA A 343 -1.56 3.91 -9.47
C ALA A 343 -1.67 2.60 -10.25
N SER A 344 -0.77 1.66 -9.98
CA SER A 344 -0.81 0.30 -10.56
C SER A 344 -1.95 -0.59 -10.03
N PHE A 345 -2.59 -0.21 -8.92
CA PHE A 345 -3.77 -0.92 -8.42
C PHE A 345 -5.03 -0.39 -9.11
N ARG A 346 -5.84 -1.30 -9.64
CA ARG A 346 -7.08 -0.95 -10.32
C ARG A 346 -7.98 -0.12 -9.40
N ARG A 347 -8.65 0.90 -9.96
CA ARG A 347 -9.55 1.85 -9.24
C ARG A 347 -8.87 2.84 -8.28
N MET A 348 -7.55 2.82 -8.16
CA MET A 348 -6.83 3.78 -7.29
C MET A 348 -6.49 5.09 -8.01
N GLY A 349 -6.11 5.02 -9.30
CA GLY A 349 -5.61 6.20 -10.01
C GLY A 349 -4.37 6.79 -9.33
N HIS A 350 -4.10 8.08 -9.54
CA HIS A 350 -2.89 8.74 -9.02
C HIS A 350 -3.12 9.46 -7.67
N ASP A 351 -4.16 9.05 -6.93
CA ASP A 351 -4.63 9.70 -5.71
C ASP A 351 -4.12 9.00 -4.44
N TYR A 352 -3.28 7.97 -4.54
CA TYR A 352 -2.96 7.12 -3.40
C TYR A 352 -1.51 6.66 -3.35
N ILE A 353 -0.96 6.70 -2.15
CA ILE A 353 0.31 6.07 -1.80
C ILE A 353 0.09 5.06 -0.67
N ARG A 354 1.02 4.12 -0.51
CA ARG A 354 1.05 3.20 0.63
C ARG A 354 2.44 3.25 1.27
N VAL A 355 2.45 3.21 2.59
CA VAL A 355 3.69 3.18 3.39
C VAL A 355 3.63 2.04 4.39
N ALA A 356 4.74 1.32 4.55
CA ALA A 356 4.88 0.30 5.60
C ALA A 356 4.88 0.94 7.00
N VAL A 357 4.53 0.16 8.02
CA VAL A 357 4.73 0.55 9.42
C VAL A 357 6.07 0.00 9.86
N ARG A 358 7.00 0.88 10.21
CA ARG A 358 8.38 0.55 10.62
C ARG A 358 8.63 0.90 12.09
N THR A 359 9.89 0.99 12.52
CA THR A 359 10.24 1.45 13.88
C THR A 359 9.88 2.92 14.08
N ARG A 360 9.79 3.38 15.35
CA ARG A 360 9.46 4.78 15.66
C ARG A 360 10.40 5.77 14.97
N GLU A 361 11.70 5.49 15.01
CA GLU A 361 12.72 6.36 14.43
C GLU A 361 12.56 6.47 12.91
N GLU A 362 12.41 5.35 12.22
CA GLU A 362 12.18 5.33 10.78
C GLU A 362 10.85 6.00 10.41
N ASN A 363 9.77 5.74 11.16
CA ASN A 363 8.47 6.36 10.94
C ASN A 363 8.52 7.89 11.12
N GLN A 364 9.34 8.39 12.06
CA GLN A 364 9.55 9.83 12.25
C GLN A 364 10.25 10.43 11.04
N ARG A 365 11.32 9.79 10.55
CA ARG A 365 12.02 10.22 9.32
C ARG A 365 11.07 10.28 8.11
N LEU A 366 10.18 9.30 7.96
CA LEU A 366 9.16 9.31 6.91
C LEU A 366 8.22 10.52 7.02
N VAL A 367 7.70 10.79 8.22
CA VAL A 367 6.77 11.92 8.45
C VAL A 367 7.44 13.25 8.14
N ASP A 368 8.69 13.42 8.58
CA ASP A 368 9.45 14.66 8.36
C ASP A 368 9.72 14.88 6.86
N ALA A 369 10.17 13.84 6.15
CA ALA A 369 10.43 13.87 4.70
C ALA A 369 9.17 14.14 3.86
N LEU A 370 8.03 13.54 4.22
CA LEU A 370 6.75 13.82 3.57
C LEU A 370 6.31 15.27 3.80
N GLY A 371 6.46 15.76 5.04
CA GLY A 371 6.16 17.16 5.38
C GLY A 371 7.04 18.14 4.59
N GLU A 372 8.33 17.85 4.49
CA GLU A 372 9.28 18.63 3.71
C GLU A 372 8.96 18.62 2.22
N SER A 373 8.65 17.45 1.65
CA SER A 373 8.25 17.29 0.24
C SER A 373 7.03 18.16 -0.10
N VAL A 374 6.01 18.15 0.76
CA VAL A 374 4.80 18.96 0.57
C VAL A 374 5.11 20.46 0.71
N ALA A 375 5.96 20.84 1.67
CA ALA A 375 6.37 22.22 1.86
C ALA A 375 7.19 22.76 0.69
N GLN A 376 8.11 21.95 0.16
CA GLN A 376 8.92 22.29 -1.02
C GLN A 376 8.04 22.45 -2.26
N TRP A 377 7.16 21.48 -2.53
CA TRP A 377 6.20 21.58 -3.64
C TRP A 377 5.35 22.85 -3.54
N GLY A 378 4.90 23.22 -2.33
CA GLY A 378 4.15 24.45 -2.11
C GLY A 378 4.94 25.72 -2.45
N ARG A 379 6.26 25.74 -2.18
CA ARG A 379 7.15 26.86 -2.56
C ARG A 379 7.32 26.94 -4.08
N GLU A 380 7.62 25.83 -4.73
CA GLU A 380 7.80 25.76 -6.19
C GLU A 380 6.52 26.18 -6.94
N LEU A 381 5.34 25.77 -6.44
CA LEU A 381 4.07 26.21 -7.01
C LEU A 381 3.83 27.70 -6.81
N ALA A 382 4.17 28.24 -5.63
CA ALA A 382 4.04 29.68 -5.36
C ALA A 382 4.96 30.50 -6.28
N GLU A 383 6.22 30.11 -6.43
CA GLU A 383 7.18 30.72 -7.36
C GLU A 383 6.65 30.73 -8.78
N LYS A 384 6.20 29.58 -9.29
CA LYS A 384 5.64 29.48 -10.65
C LYS A 384 4.42 30.37 -10.85
N ASN A 385 3.48 30.38 -9.90
CA ASN A 385 2.28 31.21 -10.00
C ASN A 385 2.62 32.71 -9.94
N ILE A 386 3.63 33.09 -9.16
CA ILE A 386 4.12 34.47 -9.07
C ILE A 386 4.80 34.87 -10.39
N ASP A 387 5.67 34.02 -10.96
CA ASP A 387 6.30 34.25 -12.26
C ASP A 387 5.27 34.39 -13.39
N GLU A 388 4.25 33.53 -13.41
CA GLU A 388 3.14 33.61 -14.36
C GLU A 388 2.33 34.91 -14.18
N ALA A 389 2.07 35.33 -12.94
CA ALA A 389 1.38 36.58 -12.64
C ALA A 389 2.19 37.82 -13.07
N ILE A 390 3.50 37.82 -12.85
CA ILE A 390 4.42 38.89 -13.27
C ILE A 390 4.46 39.00 -14.80
N HIS A 391 4.39 37.87 -15.53
CA HIS A 391 4.49 37.85 -16.99
C HIS A 391 3.16 38.06 -17.73
N GLN A 392 2.01 37.66 -17.17
CA GLN A 392 0.74 37.61 -17.92
C GLN A 392 -0.28 38.68 -17.54
N GLY A 393 -0.14 39.36 -16.40
CA GLY A 393 -1.05 40.44 -16.01
C GLY A 393 -2.52 40.00 -15.94
N THR A 394 -2.93 39.45 -14.78
CA THR A 394 -4.31 39.08 -14.36
C THR A 394 -4.92 37.82 -14.98
N ILE A 395 -5.17 36.79 -14.15
CA ILE A 395 -5.95 35.57 -14.48
C ILE A 395 -7.29 35.61 -13.69
N ALA A 396 -8.34 34.94 -14.16
CA ALA A 396 -9.74 35.18 -13.77
C ALA A 396 -10.24 34.42 -12.51
N SER A 397 -11.19 35.06 -11.79
CA SER A 397 -11.82 34.64 -10.53
C SER A 397 -12.70 33.37 -10.59
N ARG A 398 -12.63 32.50 -9.57
CA ARG A 398 -13.44 31.27 -9.41
C ARG A 398 -14.67 31.54 -8.52
N THR A 399 -15.85 31.68 -9.12
CA THR A 399 -17.09 32.14 -8.43
C THR A 399 -17.82 31.09 -7.57
N ASN A 400 -17.36 29.84 -7.51
CA ASN A 400 -17.98 28.75 -6.72
C ASN A 400 -17.19 28.41 -5.44
N CYS A 401 -16.42 29.35 -4.88
CA CYS A 401 -15.61 29.15 -3.68
C CYS A 401 -16.48 29.17 -2.40
N GLU A 402 -16.22 28.27 -1.44
CA GLU A 402 -16.93 28.22 -0.15
C GLU A 402 -16.69 29.47 0.74
N TYR A 403 -15.66 30.24 0.43
CA TYR A 403 -15.30 31.50 1.10
C TYR A 403 -15.90 32.73 0.41
N TYR A 404 -16.86 32.56 -0.50
CA TYR A 404 -17.69 33.65 -1.01
C TYR A 404 -18.62 34.16 0.12
N PRO A 405 -18.71 35.47 0.42
CA PRO A 405 -18.41 36.63 -0.43
C PRO A 405 -17.10 37.38 -0.12
N CYS A 406 -16.05 36.72 0.41
CA CYS A 406 -14.77 37.39 0.71
C CYS A 406 -13.99 37.89 -0.53
N HIS A 407 -14.60 37.89 -1.72
CA HIS A 407 -14.02 38.34 -3.00
C HIS A 407 -15.08 39.13 -3.79
N PHE A 408 -14.66 40.19 -4.47
CA PHE A 408 -15.49 40.94 -5.41
C PHE A 408 -15.22 40.54 -6.86
N GLU A 409 -16.10 40.96 -7.76
CA GLU A 409 -16.04 40.63 -9.19
C GLU A 409 -14.72 41.13 -9.81
N GLY A 410 -13.88 40.19 -10.29
CA GLY A 410 -12.57 40.49 -10.88
C GLY A 410 -11.34 40.01 -10.09
N GLN A 411 -11.51 39.47 -8.87
CA GLN A 411 -10.39 39.03 -8.01
C GLN A 411 -10.02 37.54 -8.22
N ASP A 412 -8.79 37.25 -8.63
CA ASP A 412 -8.29 35.89 -8.90
C ASP A 412 -8.12 35.03 -7.63
N CYS A 413 -8.53 33.76 -7.70
CA CYS A 413 -8.38 32.78 -6.62
C CYS A 413 -6.95 32.23 -6.47
N THR A 414 -6.05 32.52 -7.42
CA THR A 414 -4.66 32.06 -7.40
C THR A 414 -3.89 32.59 -6.18
N PHE A 415 -4.32 33.71 -5.57
CA PHE A 415 -3.70 34.31 -4.38
C PHE A 415 -4.53 34.16 -3.09
N CYS A 416 -5.39 33.14 -2.99
CA CYS A 416 -6.12 32.86 -1.75
C CYS A 416 -5.20 32.45 -0.57
N PHE A 417 -3.89 32.36 -0.81
CA PHE A 417 -2.86 32.16 0.21
C PHE A 417 -2.18 33.49 0.53
N CYS A 418 -2.71 34.24 1.49
CA CYS A 418 -1.88 35.20 2.20
C CYS A 418 -0.85 34.37 2.99
N PRO A 419 0.47 34.52 2.76
CA PRO A 419 1.48 33.75 3.48
C PRO A 419 1.39 33.99 5.00
N PHE A 420 0.69 35.04 5.45
CA PHE A 420 0.50 35.40 6.85
C PHE A 420 -0.90 35.10 7.41
N TYR A 421 -1.64 34.15 6.82
CA TYR A 421 -2.93 33.58 7.28
C TYR A 421 -3.62 34.27 8.48
N PRO A 422 -4.87 34.76 8.32
CA PRO A 422 -5.13 36.19 8.48
C PRO A 422 -4.22 36.85 9.52
N CYS A 423 -3.49 37.88 9.11
CA CYS A 423 -2.62 38.64 10.01
C CYS A 423 -3.38 39.28 11.19
N LEU A 424 -4.72 39.41 11.09
CA LEU A 424 -5.62 40.05 12.07
C LEU A 424 -5.17 41.46 12.46
N ASP A 425 -4.43 42.13 11.57
CA ASP A 425 -3.90 43.47 11.81
C ASP A 425 -4.68 44.48 10.97
N GLU A 426 -5.54 45.25 11.61
CA GLU A 426 -6.43 46.22 10.97
C GLU A 426 -5.64 47.30 10.20
N ARG A 427 -4.37 47.54 10.55
CA ARG A 427 -3.50 48.50 9.85
C ARG A 427 -3.19 48.09 8.41
N THR A 428 -3.40 46.82 8.08
CA THR A 428 -3.24 46.28 6.72
C THR A 428 -4.38 46.68 5.80
N GLY A 429 -5.49 47.19 6.34
CA GLY A 429 -6.76 47.39 5.65
C GLY A 429 -7.73 46.21 5.81
N GLY A 430 -7.30 45.07 6.34
CA GLY A 430 -8.21 43.96 6.67
C GLY A 430 -9.18 44.30 7.81
N HIS A 431 -10.34 43.64 7.83
CA HIS A 431 -11.40 43.86 8.84
C HIS A 431 -12.24 42.59 9.06
N MET A 432 -12.91 42.45 10.20
CA MET A 432 -13.83 41.33 10.44
C MET A 432 -15.17 41.54 9.68
N VAL A 433 -15.68 40.48 9.04
CA VAL A 433 -16.98 40.46 8.35
C VAL A 433 -17.84 39.28 8.83
N GLU A 434 -19.15 39.49 8.91
CA GLU A 434 -20.10 38.42 9.24
C GLU A 434 -20.34 37.49 8.04
N ARG A 435 -20.31 36.17 8.31
CA ARG A 435 -20.60 35.13 7.33
C ARG A 435 -22.12 34.97 7.15
N GLN A 436 -22.55 34.67 5.93
CA GLN A 436 -23.95 34.34 5.64
C GLN A 436 -24.45 33.07 6.36
N THR A 437 -23.54 32.20 6.79
CA THR A 437 -23.83 30.98 7.56
C THR A 437 -23.72 31.17 9.09
N GLY A 438 -23.47 32.39 9.55
CA GLY A 438 -23.26 32.74 10.96
C GLY A 438 -21.77 32.73 11.37
N GLY A 439 -21.42 33.62 12.32
CA GLY A 439 -20.05 33.84 12.80
C GLY A 439 -19.28 34.89 12.00
N GLU A 440 -18.11 35.31 12.51
CA GLU A 440 -17.25 36.32 11.87
C GLU A 440 -16.01 35.68 11.20
N VAL A 441 -15.50 36.31 10.15
CA VAL A 441 -14.23 35.96 9.50
C VAL A 441 -13.43 37.21 9.20
N TRP A 442 -12.11 37.12 9.27
CA TRP A 442 -11.24 38.19 8.84
C TRP A 442 -11.27 38.31 7.32
N SER A 443 -11.71 39.46 6.83
CA SER A 443 -11.69 39.87 5.44
C SER A 443 -10.40 40.60 5.13
N CYS A 444 -9.67 40.13 4.12
CA CYS A 444 -8.54 40.86 3.53
C CYS A 444 -8.98 41.70 2.32
N ALA A 445 -10.30 41.92 2.11
CA ALA A 445 -10.83 42.55 0.90
C ALA A 445 -10.25 43.96 0.65
N ASP A 446 -10.02 44.72 1.72
CA ASP A 446 -9.43 46.07 1.64
C ASP A 446 -7.93 46.06 1.99
N CYS A 447 -7.31 44.88 2.10
CA CYS A 447 -5.87 44.77 2.31
C CYS A 447 -5.15 45.05 0.99
N ASP A 448 -4.53 46.21 0.87
CA ASP A 448 -3.80 46.60 -0.34
C ASP A 448 -2.30 46.23 -0.25
N MET A 449 -1.79 45.99 0.95
CA MET A 449 -0.36 46.02 1.24
C MET A 449 0.39 44.80 0.67
N VAL A 450 -0.10 43.58 0.90
CA VAL A 450 0.52 42.36 0.34
C VAL A 450 0.30 42.22 -1.16
N HIS A 451 -0.62 43.02 -1.73
CA HIS A 451 -0.92 43.04 -3.16
C HIS A 451 -0.10 44.08 -3.94
N ARG A 452 0.68 44.95 -3.26
CA ARG A 452 1.62 45.84 -3.92
C ARG A 452 2.79 45.03 -4.47
N ALA A 453 3.10 45.20 -5.75
CA ALA A 453 4.15 44.45 -6.44
C ALA A 453 5.52 44.52 -5.73
N GLU A 454 5.87 45.69 -5.19
CA GLU A 454 7.13 45.90 -4.45
C GLU A 454 7.17 45.10 -3.14
N VAL A 455 6.05 45.05 -2.42
CA VAL A 455 5.93 44.31 -1.15
C VAL A 455 5.90 42.82 -1.41
N ALA A 456 5.16 42.37 -2.43
CA ALA A 456 5.14 40.98 -2.87
C ALA A 456 6.56 40.50 -3.25
N ASN A 457 7.32 41.32 -3.98
CA ASN A 457 8.72 41.05 -4.31
C ASN A 457 9.60 40.96 -3.06
N SER A 458 9.47 41.89 -2.10
CA SER A 458 10.24 41.82 -0.85
C SER A 458 9.90 40.61 0.02
N ILE A 459 8.64 40.19 0.04
CA ILE A 459 8.23 38.94 0.72
C ILE A 459 8.89 37.75 0.03
N LEU A 460 8.89 37.72 -1.32
CA LEU A 460 9.49 36.66 -2.11
C LEU A 460 11.01 36.57 -1.88
N GLU A 461 11.72 37.69 -1.93
CA GLU A 461 13.16 37.75 -1.64
C GLU A 461 13.47 37.23 -0.22
N ALA A 462 12.66 37.60 0.77
CA ALA A 462 12.83 37.13 2.15
C ALA A 462 12.52 35.63 2.33
N LEU A 463 11.54 35.10 1.59
CA LEU A 463 11.24 33.67 1.55
C LEU A 463 12.39 32.88 0.91
N MET A 464 12.92 33.38 -0.21
CA MET A 464 14.00 32.74 -0.97
C MET A 464 15.36 32.76 -0.23
N ALA A 465 15.61 33.78 0.58
CA ALA A 465 16.85 33.89 1.36
C ALA A 465 16.94 32.93 2.56
N CYS A 466 15.87 32.19 2.89
CA CYS A 466 15.83 31.24 4.01
C CYS A 466 16.20 29.82 3.56
N GLU A 467 17.49 29.56 3.25
CA GLU A 467 17.92 28.26 2.71
C GLU A 467 17.90 27.08 3.73
N ASP A 468 17.82 27.30 5.04
CA ASP A 468 18.02 26.21 6.04
C ASP A 468 17.02 26.14 7.21
N ARG A 469 15.97 26.95 7.21
CA ARG A 469 14.87 26.86 8.21
C ARG A 469 13.56 27.18 7.50
N PRO A 470 12.44 26.51 7.83
CA PRO A 470 11.14 27.01 7.41
C PRO A 470 11.07 28.46 7.85
N GLY A 471 11.08 29.39 6.90
CA GLY A 471 11.03 30.81 7.17
C GLY A 471 9.81 31.03 8.05
N ASP A 472 10.04 31.33 9.33
CA ASP A 472 8.96 31.62 10.25
C ASP A 472 8.21 32.78 9.62
N LEU A 473 6.98 32.55 9.16
CA LEU A 473 6.16 33.57 8.51
C LEU A 473 6.04 34.80 9.43
N LYS A 474 6.17 34.60 10.74
CA LYS A 474 6.28 35.68 11.73
C LYS A 474 7.57 36.51 11.61
N HIS A 475 8.69 35.90 11.24
CA HIS A 475 9.96 36.58 10.99
C HIS A 475 9.88 37.42 9.71
N ILE A 476 9.31 36.87 8.64
CA ILE A 476 9.12 37.59 7.37
C ILE A 476 8.12 38.74 7.55
N TRP A 477 7.07 38.53 8.35
CA TRP A 477 6.15 39.61 8.74
C TRP A 477 6.89 40.76 9.43
N LYS A 478 7.73 40.44 10.42
CA LYS A 478 8.54 41.45 11.13
C LYS A 478 9.54 42.17 10.23
N GLN A 479 10.10 41.47 9.25
CA GLN A 479 11.14 42.01 8.39
C GLN A 479 10.59 42.86 7.24
N VAL A 480 9.48 42.42 6.64
CA VAL A 480 8.95 42.99 5.41
C VAL A 480 7.68 43.78 5.65
N ILE A 481 6.79 43.28 6.51
CA ILE A 481 5.45 43.87 6.68
C ILE A 481 5.40 44.90 7.82
N GLU A 482 5.92 44.59 9.01
CA GLU A 482 5.93 45.54 10.15
C GLU A 482 6.57 46.89 9.84
N PRO A 483 7.63 47.01 9.00
CA PRO A 483 8.18 48.32 8.63
C PRO A 483 7.31 49.13 7.66
N LEU A 484 6.32 48.49 7.02
CA LEU A 484 5.43 49.08 6.02
C LEU A 484 4.03 49.41 6.57
N LEU A 485 3.71 48.89 7.76
CA LEU A 485 2.51 49.19 8.57
C LEU A 485 2.67 50.53 9.31
#